data_AF-A0A9E2FIJ1-F1
#
_entry.id   AF-A0A9E2FIJ1-F1
#
_cell.length_a   1.000
_cell.length_b   1.000
_cell.length_c   1.000
_cell.angle_alpha   90.00
_cell.angle_beta   90.00
_cell.angle_gamma   90.00
#
_symmetry.space_group_name_H-M   'P 1'
#
loop_
_entity.id
_entity.type
_entity.pdbx_description
1 polymer ?
#
loop_
_entity_poly.entity_id
_entity_poly.type
_entity_poly.pdbx_seq_one_letter_code
_entity_poly.pdbx_strand_id
1 'polypeptide(L)'
;MSQNESTHEKADWLDGSGLPHLLRIAGMAAHPGKLGIVLVALILTLALGTILDWCWSIDGGIGDQAIAQFVAARELDQPYVEPTGESGVFAVWRDHEVRCVRALLGSWSGEAPAVLFSGGSRYHAAPCPAITAAISGCSWLVRQHPFYFIIFGVVSLLIWSWGGGAVCRIAALQFARDEKPSVPDALRFSRRHLFDGFFLAPCIPIVFAAFIMLLMVIGGAVLRIPVLGDVFGGLAFIFSLLGGVAVALLAVGLFVSGHLFWPAVAAEGQDAYDSFSRALSYTFTRPWKTILYAIITFILAGVCWLVVRLFTYASLAVARTVVAFGTSPFGWWNRGPTDEPMSKLEMLWPRFGPDALYTWPGSGQLSWYEYISAFFIAVFVLLVIGLMWSYLISFYFSGSTVIYFLLRRDVDKTDLEDVFAADEAPSDADSSPKSPSLPEAPASPGEHPPISSEDLAVDGQAPD
;
A
#
# COMPACT_ATOMS: atom_id res chain seq x y z
N MET A 1 -36.00 -12.42 30.93
CA MET A 1 -36.51 -11.66 29.76
C MET A 1 -35.57 -10.50 29.42
N SER A 2 -35.14 -9.66 30.37
CA SER A 2 -34.20 -8.55 30.09
C SER A 2 -32.80 -8.96 29.61
N GLN A 3 -32.27 -10.13 30.01
CA GLN A 3 -30.97 -10.60 29.50
C GLN A 3 -30.99 -10.95 28.00
N ASN A 4 -32.09 -11.53 27.49
CA ASN A 4 -32.22 -11.90 26.07
C ASN A 4 -32.38 -10.68 25.15
N GLU A 5 -33.07 -9.63 25.60
CA GLU A 5 -33.16 -8.37 24.84
C GLU A 5 -31.79 -7.69 24.76
N SER A 6 -31.04 -7.64 25.88
CA SER A 6 -29.71 -7.02 25.90
C SER A 6 -28.67 -7.73 25.03
N THR A 7 -28.82 -9.04 24.80
CA THR A 7 -27.92 -9.80 23.91
C THR A 7 -28.30 -9.63 22.44
N HIS A 8 -29.59 -9.53 22.12
CA HIS A 8 -30.05 -9.22 20.76
C HIS A 8 -29.64 -7.80 20.34
N GLU A 9 -29.85 -6.81 21.20
CA GLU A 9 -29.49 -5.41 20.92
C GLU A 9 -27.96 -5.24 20.74
N LYS A 10 -27.16 -5.99 21.50
CA LYS A 10 -25.69 -6.01 21.32
C LYS A 10 -25.25 -6.71 20.05
N ALA A 11 -25.92 -7.80 19.66
CA ALA A 11 -25.64 -8.48 18.39
C ALA A 11 -25.97 -7.55 17.20
N ASP A 12 -27.12 -6.88 17.24
CA ASP A 12 -27.54 -5.93 16.21
C ASP A 12 -26.59 -4.72 16.12
N TRP A 13 -26.11 -4.20 17.26
CA TRP A 13 -25.11 -3.13 17.27
C TRP A 13 -23.75 -3.59 16.70
N LEU A 14 -23.29 -4.79 17.04
CA LEU A 14 -22.03 -5.33 16.54
C LEU A 14 -22.07 -5.55 15.02
N ASP A 15 -23.17 -6.08 14.50
CA ASP A 15 -23.36 -6.28 13.05
C ASP A 15 -23.50 -4.93 12.32
N GLY A 16 -24.20 -3.98 12.92
CA GLY A 16 -24.29 -2.59 12.44
C GLY A 16 -22.96 -1.84 12.44
N SER A 17 -22.06 -2.15 13.39
CA SER A 17 -20.77 -1.47 13.56
C SER A 17 -19.74 -1.80 12.48
N GLY A 18 -19.88 -2.93 11.79
CA GLY A 18 -18.92 -3.42 10.80
C GLY A 18 -17.63 -4.01 11.38
N LEU A 19 -17.44 -3.99 12.70
CA LEU A 19 -16.22 -4.49 13.36
C LEU A 19 -15.92 -5.97 13.13
N PRO A 20 -16.90 -6.90 13.07
CA PRO A 20 -16.63 -8.31 12.79
C PRO A 20 -15.97 -8.54 11.42
N HIS A 21 -16.24 -7.67 10.44
CA HIS A 21 -15.63 -7.75 9.12
C HIS A 21 -14.13 -7.47 9.15
N LEU A 22 -13.65 -6.63 10.09
CA LEU A 22 -12.22 -6.36 10.25
C LEU A 22 -11.43 -7.60 10.70
N LEU A 23 -12.04 -8.48 11.48
CA LEU A 23 -11.38 -9.72 11.92
C LEU A 23 -11.12 -10.70 10.76
N ARG A 24 -11.92 -10.62 9.69
CA ARG A 24 -11.74 -11.44 8.48
C ARG A 24 -10.47 -11.06 7.69
N ILE A 25 -9.93 -9.85 7.91
CA ILE A 25 -8.72 -9.35 7.21
C ILE A 25 -7.55 -10.30 7.41
N ALA A 26 -7.35 -10.84 8.62
CA ALA A 26 -6.22 -11.71 8.94
C ALA A 26 -6.17 -12.97 8.05
N GLY A 27 -7.33 -13.61 7.82
CA GLY A 27 -7.45 -14.78 6.95
C GLY A 27 -7.33 -14.41 5.47
N MET A 28 -7.93 -13.30 5.06
CA MET A 28 -7.83 -12.80 3.69
C MET A 28 -6.40 -12.44 3.30
N ALA A 29 -5.62 -11.85 4.20
CA ALA A 29 -4.26 -11.40 3.94
C ALA A 29 -3.30 -12.57 3.62
N ALA A 30 -3.57 -13.77 4.12
CA ALA A 30 -2.75 -14.97 3.94
C ALA A 30 -2.96 -15.66 2.57
N HIS A 31 -3.79 -15.13 1.68
CA HIS A 31 -4.06 -15.75 0.38
C HIS A 31 -2.77 -15.90 -0.45
N PRO A 32 -2.44 -17.10 -0.96
CA PRO A 32 -1.15 -17.37 -1.62
C PRO A 32 -0.95 -16.51 -2.87
N GLY A 33 -2.02 -16.24 -3.63
CA GLY A 33 -1.96 -15.35 -4.79
C GLY A 33 -1.56 -13.91 -4.43
N LYS A 34 -2.02 -13.39 -3.28
CA LYS A 34 -1.67 -12.04 -2.83
C LYS A 34 -0.21 -12.00 -2.36
N LEU A 35 0.20 -13.00 -1.58
CA LEU A 35 1.59 -13.12 -1.11
C LEU A 35 2.58 -13.20 -2.27
N GLY A 36 2.25 -13.97 -3.32
CA GLY A 36 3.09 -14.09 -4.52
C GLY A 36 3.24 -12.76 -5.28
N ILE A 37 2.14 -12.03 -5.52
CA ILE A 37 2.17 -10.72 -6.19
C ILE A 37 3.01 -9.72 -5.39
N VAL A 38 2.78 -9.64 -4.08
CA VAL A 38 3.50 -8.72 -3.20
C VAL A 38 4.98 -9.08 -3.11
N LEU A 39 5.33 -10.36 -3.04
CA LEU A 39 6.73 -10.82 -3.03
C LEU A 39 7.45 -10.40 -4.31
N VAL A 40 6.81 -10.57 -5.47
CA VAL A 40 7.37 -10.13 -6.76
C VAL A 40 7.54 -8.61 -6.78
N ALA A 41 6.53 -7.85 -6.35
CA ALA A 41 6.60 -6.39 -6.28
C ALA A 41 7.74 -5.91 -5.35
N LEU A 42 7.93 -6.57 -4.20
CA LEU A 42 9.04 -6.31 -3.28
C LEU A 42 10.39 -6.57 -3.93
N ILE A 43 10.56 -7.73 -4.57
CA ILE A 43 11.80 -8.10 -5.26
C ILE A 43 12.11 -7.08 -6.37
N LEU A 44 11.11 -6.68 -7.16
CA LEU A 44 11.27 -5.68 -8.21
C LEU A 44 11.66 -4.30 -7.64
N THR A 45 11.06 -3.89 -6.51
CA THR A 45 11.40 -2.62 -5.85
C THR A 45 12.84 -2.63 -5.31
N LEU A 46 13.26 -3.74 -4.69
CA LEU A 46 14.63 -3.90 -4.21
C LEU A 46 15.63 -3.94 -5.37
N ALA A 47 15.31 -4.68 -6.44
CA ALA A 47 16.14 -4.76 -7.64
C ALA A 47 16.30 -3.38 -8.29
N LEU A 48 15.21 -2.63 -8.43
CA LEU A 48 15.22 -1.25 -8.92
C LEU A 48 16.17 -0.37 -8.11
N GLY A 49 16.05 -0.38 -6.78
CA GLY A 49 16.95 0.38 -5.91
C GLY A 49 18.41 -0.01 -6.08
N THR A 50 18.72 -1.30 -6.15
CA THR A 50 20.10 -1.77 -6.35
C THR A 50 20.67 -1.42 -7.73
N ILE A 51 19.84 -1.45 -8.77
CA ILE A 51 20.27 -1.07 -10.13
C ILE A 51 20.55 0.43 -10.19
N LEU A 52 19.68 1.24 -9.59
CA LEU A 52 19.89 2.69 -9.53
C LEU A 52 21.11 3.05 -8.69
N ASP A 53 21.34 2.37 -7.56
CA ASP A 53 22.56 2.52 -6.76
C ASP A 53 23.82 2.24 -7.58
N TRP A 54 23.81 1.15 -8.36
CA TRP A 54 24.92 0.83 -9.24
C TRP A 54 25.17 1.93 -10.27
N CYS A 55 24.11 2.46 -10.90
CA CYS A 55 24.22 3.58 -11.86
C CYS A 55 24.72 4.87 -11.21
N TRP A 56 24.28 5.19 -9.98
CA TRP A 56 24.61 6.44 -9.30
C TRP A 56 25.98 6.43 -8.61
N SER A 57 26.54 5.25 -8.33
CA SER A 57 27.83 5.11 -7.66
C SER A 57 29.02 4.95 -8.62
N ILE A 58 28.80 5.04 -9.94
CA ILE A 58 29.86 4.90 -10.98
C ILE A 58 30.98 5.91 -10.77
N ASP A 59 30.65 7.16 -10.42
CA ASP A 59 31.61 8.26 -10.24
C ASP A 59 32.00 8.49 -8.76
N GLY A 60 31.62 7.57 -7.87
CA GLY A 60 31.84 7.66 -6.42
C GLY A 60 30.55 7.43 -5.63
N GLY A 61 30.67 6.72 -4.50
CA GLY A 61 29.54 6.45 -3.61
C GLY A 61 29.37 7.49 -2.51
N ILE A 62 28.35 7.26 -1.68
CA ILE A 62 27.94 8.10 -0.56
C ILE A 62 28.35 7.41 0.76
N GLY A 63 28.75 8.21 1.75
CA GLY A 63 29.05 7.71 3.09
C GLY A 63 27.80 7.29 3.87
N ASP A 64 27.88 6.22 4.66
CA ASP A 64 26.76 5.66 5.43
C ASP A 64 26.09 6.64 6.43
N GLN A 65 26.80 7.70 6.80
CA GLN A 65 26.33 8.75 7.71
C GLN A 65 25.73 9.98 6.99
N ALA A 66 25.54 9.95 5.67
CA ALA A 66 25.08 11.09 4.89
C ALA A 66 23.76 11.70 5.41
N ILE A 67 22.79 10.86 5.77
CA ILE A 67 21.49 11.33 6.30
C ILE A 67 21.65 11.95 7.70
N ALA A 68 22.48 11.35 8.56
CA ALA A 68 22.75 11.89 9.89
C ALA A 68 23.43 13.27 9.81
N GLN A 69 24.42 13.41 8.91
CA GLN A 69 25.09 14.69 8.66
C GLN A 69 24.14 15.72 8.03
N PHE A 70 23.23 15.29 7.15
CA PHE A 70 22.20 16.17 6.59
C PHE A 70 21.27 16.74 7.67
N VAL A 71 20.82 15.89 8.62
CA VAL A 71 19.99 16.35 9.74
C VAL A 71 20.78 17.33 10.61
N ALA A 72 22.00 16.99 11.00
CA ALA A 72 22.85 17.86 11.81
C ALA A 72 23.13 19.21 11.14
N ALA A 73 23.41 19.22 9.83
CA ALA A 73 23.63 20.44 9.07
C ALA A 73 22.39 21.35 9.07
N ARG A 74 21.18 20.78 8.97
CA ARG A 74 19.93 21.55 9.03
C ARG A 74 19.62 22.09 10.42
N GLU A 75 19.94 21.35 11.47
CA GLU A 75 19.76 21.82 12.85
C GLU A 75 20.71 22.96 13.19
N LEU A 76 21.94 22.93 12.64
CA LEU A 76 22.97 23.94 12.85
C LEU A 76 22.93 25.10 11.83
N ASP A 77 21.98 25.10 10.90
CA ASP A 77 21.88 26.03 9.77
C ASP A 77 23.20 26.17 8.98
N GLN A 78 23.90 25.05 8.78
CA GLN A 78 25.17 24.96 8.07
C GLN A 78 24.99 24.38 6.67
N PRO A 79 25.85 24.75 5.70
CA PRO A 79 25.83 24.13 4.38
C PRO A 79 26.12 22.63 4.49
N TYR A 80 25.22 21.83 3.93
CA TYR A 80 25.41 20.38 3.85
C TYR A 80 26.45 20.05 2.78
N VAL A 81 27.44 19.24 3.16
CA VAL A 81 28.41 18.63 2.25
C VAL A 81 28.22 17.12 2.34
N GLU A 82 27.95 16.48 1.21
CA GLU A 82 27.70 15.04 1.17
C GLU A 82 29.00 14.27 1.42
N PRO A 83 29.04 13.34 2.40
CA PRO A 83 30.22 12.55 2.64
C PRO A 83 30.43 11.55 1.51
N THR A 84 31.67 11.44 1.01
CA THR A 84 32.07 10.43 0.03
C THR A 84 32.23 9.06 0.69
N GLY A 85 31.78 8.01 0.02
CA GLY A 85 31.88 6.63 0.49
C GLY A 85 31.75 5.60 -0.63
N GLU A 86 31.36 4.38 -0.28
CA GLU A 86 31.17 3.27 -1.23
C GLU A 86 29.69 2.89 -1.40
N SER A 87 28.79 3.43 -0.59
CA SER A 87 27.38 3.04 -0.57
C SER A 87 26.55 3.79 -1.61
N GLY A 88 25.52 3.14 -2.14
CA GLY A 88 24.55 3.79 -3.02
C GLY A 88 23.51 4.62 -2.26
N VAL A 89 22.81 5.52 -2.96
CA VAL A 89 21.77 6.41 -2.42
C VAL A 89 20.66 5.61 -1.71
N PHE A 90 20.16 4.55 -2.35
CA PHE A 90 19.11 3.70 -1.81
C PHE A 90 19.58 2.80 -0.69
N ALA A 91 20.81 2.27 -0.73
CA ALA A 91 21.38 1.55 0.40
C ALA A 91 21.41 2.43 1.66
N VAL A 92 21.93 3.66 1.56
CA VAL A 92 22.00 4.61 2.67
C VAL A 92 20.59 4.98 3.18
N TRP A 93 19.67 5.29 2.26
CA TRP A 93 18.29 5.62 2.61
C TRP A 93 17.54 4.45 3.27
N ARG A 94 17.57 3.27 2.63
CA ARG A 94 16.91 2.06 3.15
C ARG A 94 17.42 1.70 4.53
N ASP A 95 18.73 1.72 4.74
CA ASP A 95 19.31 1.34 6.04
C ASP A 95 18.95 2.35 7.12
N HIS A 96 18.87 3.63 6.78
CA HIS A 96 18.32 4.67 7.68
C HIS A 96 16.86 4.42 8.04
N GLU A 97 16.00 4.15 7.05
CA GLU A 97 14.57 3.85 7.31
C GLU A 97 14.40 2.59 8.15
N VAL A 98 15.16 1.53 7.87
CA VAL A 98 15.15 0.29 8.68
C VAL A 98 15.53 0.57 10.13
N ARG A 99 16.55 1.41 10.37
CA ARG A 99 16.90 1.84 11.73
C ARG A 99 15.77 2.61 12.41
N CYS A 100 15.09 3.51 11.69
CA CYS A 100 13.94 4.25 12.22
C CYS A 100 12.77 3.32 12.59
N VAL A 101 12.45 2.34 11.75
CA VAL A 101 11.41 1.35 12.02
C VAL A 101 11.77 0.47 13.23
N ARG A 102 13.02 0.02 13.34
CA ARG A 102 13.48 -0.75 14.50
C ARG A 102 13.42 0.06 15.80
N ALA A 103 13.77 1.35 15.72
CA ALA A 103 13.63 2.26 16.86
C ALA A 103 12.16 2.43 17.28
N LEU A 104 11.23 2.57 16.32
CA LEU A 104 9.79 2.63 16.61
C LEU A 104 9.26 1.39 17.31
N LEU A 105 9.76 0.21 16.93
CA LEU A 105 9.36 -1.06 17.51
C LEU A 105 10.03 -1.35 18.87
N GLY A 106 10.86 -0.43 19.38
CA GLY A 106 11.58 -0.59 20.65
C GLY A 106 12.62 -1.71 20.63
N SER A 107 12.94 -2.26 19.45
CA SER A 107 13.84 -3.41 19.27
C SER A 107 15.26 -3.01 18.88
N TRP A 108 15.66 -1.77 19.16
CA TRP A 108 17.00 -1.28 18.87
C TRP A 108 17.81 -1.06 20.15
N SER A 109 18.92 -1.79 20.28
CA SER A 109 19.87 -1.73 21.39
C SER A 109 21.16 -0.95 21.05
N GLY A 110 21.29 -0.45 19.82
CA GLY A 110 22.42 0.39 19.39
C GLY A 110 22.20 1.88 19.61
N GLU A 111 23.17 2.71 19.19
CA GLU A 111 23.01 4.17 19.18
C GLU A 111 21.75 4.53 18.38
N ALA A 112 20.88 5.37 18.95
CA ALA A 112 19.66 5.81 18.30
C ALA A 112 19.99 6.36 16.90
N PRO A 113 19.17 6.10 15.86
CA PRO A 113 19.34 6.79 14.57
C PRO A 113 19.40 8.28 14.88
N ALA A 114 20.51 8.92 14.52
CA ALA A 114 20.99 10.19 15.05
C ALA A 114 20.01 11.36 14.83
N VAL A 115 18.94 11.38 15.63
CA VAL A 115 17.85 12.35 15.68
C VAL A 115 17.20 12.06 17.05
N LEU A 116 17.39 12.81 18.14
CA LEU A 116 17.64 14.22 18.31
C LEU A 116 18.63 14.46 19.47
N PHE A 117 19.31 15.59 19.39
CA PHE A 117 20.05 16.30 20.45
C PHE A 117 21.56 16.02 20.54
N SER A 118 22.32 17.08 20.28
CA SER A 118 23.69 17.23 20.76
C SER A 118 23.72 16.99 22.28
N GLY A 119 24.46 15.97 22.69
CA GLY A 119 24.78 15.75 24.09
C GLY A 119 24.57 14.31 24.51
N GLY A 120 25.45 13.42 24.05
CA GLY A 120 26.01 12.26 24.77
C GLY A 120 25.12 11.41 25.70
N SER A 121 23.81 11.47 25.58
CA SER A 121 22.89 10.93 26.57
C SER A 121 21.95 9.96 25.88
N ARG A 122 22.04 8.71 26.33
CA ARG A 122 21.28 7.56 25.87
C ARG A 122 19.81 7.76 26.25
N TYR A 123 19.07 8.56 25.48
CA TYR A 123 17.63 8.66 25.67
C TYR A 123 16.94 7.57 24.86
N HIS A 124 16.17 6.76 25.58
CA HIS A 124 15.38 5.65 25.07
C HIS A 124 14.57 6.04 23.83
N ALA A 125 14.48 5.09 22.88
CA ALA A 125 13.72 5.17 21.66
C ALA A 125 12.25 5.59 21.90
N ALA A 126 11.99 6.89 21.97
CA ALA A 126 10.64 7.42 21.93
C ALA A 126 10.14 7.38 20.48
N PRO A 127 8.84 7.08 20.24
CA PRO A 127 8.31 6.93 18.89
C PRO A 127 8.36 8.22 18.06
N CYS A 128 8.20 9.39 18.69
CA CYS A 128 8.20 10.68 17.98
C CYS A 128 9.55 10.99 17.29
N PRO A 129 10.72 10.87 17.96
CA PRO A 129 12.04 10.99 17.33
C PRO A 129 12.24 10.12 16.07
N ALA A 130 11.79 8.86 16.12
CA ALA A 130 11.97 7.93 15.02
C ALA A 130 11.10 8.28 13.79
N ILE A 131 9.88 8.78 14.00
CA ILE A 131 9.04 9.32 12.92
C ILE A 131 9.70 10.55 12.28
N THR A 132 10.20 11.48 13.09
CA THR A 132 10.90 12.67 12.57
C THR A 132 12.17 12.32 11.81
N ALA A 133 12.88 11.27 12.24
CA ALA A 133 14.06 10.75 11.56
C ALA A 133 13.73 10.14 10.18
N ALA A 134 12.65 9.37 10.09
CA ALA A 134 12.17 8.81 8.82
C ALA A 134 11.74 9.92 7.83
N ILE A 135 11.02 10.93 8.32
CA ILE A 135 10.66 12.11 7.50
C ILE A 135 11.92 12.84 7.00
N SER A 136 12.95 12.92 7.84
CA SER A 136 14.22 13.55 7.47
C SER A 136 15.00 12.76 6.42
N GLY A 137 14.95 11.43 6.47
CA GLY A 137 15.51 10.54 5.43
C GLY A 137 14.84 10.75 4.06
N CYS A 138 13.51 10.77 4.03
CA CYS A 138 12.75 11.13 2.83
C CYS A 138 13.09 12.55 2.32
N SER A 139 13.21 13.52 3.24
CA SER A 139 13.61 14.89 2.91
C SER A 139 15.00 14.96 2.29
N TRP A 140 15.96 14.19 2.79
CA TRP A 140 17.31 14.10 2.22
C TRP A 140 17.25 13.61 0.78
N LEU A 141 16.53 12.51 0.54
CA LEU A 141 16.37 11.91 -0.79
C LEU A 141 15.77 12.91 -1.79
N VAL A 142 14.71 13.63 -1.40
CA VAL A 142 14.04 14.62 -2.28
C VAL A 142 14.92 15.84 -2.57
N ARG A 143 15.68 16.32 -1.57
CA ARG A 143 16.45 17.58 -1.69
C ARG A 143 17.82 17.39 -2.33
N GLN A 144 18.53 16.32 -1.95
CA GLN A 144 19.89 16.07 -2.42
C GLN A 144 19.92 15.23 -3.70
N HIS A 145 18.96 14.30 -3.84
CA HIS A 145 18.90 13.36 -4.97
C HIS A 145 17.56 13.41 -5.71
N PRO A 146 17.10 14.59 -6.20
CA PRO A 146 15.77 14.74 -6.77
C PRO A 146 15.51 13.86 -8.01
N PHE A 147 16.50 13.71 -8.89
CA PHE A 147 16.38 12.84 -10.07
C PHE A 147 16.26 11.36 -9.68
N TYR A 148 17.06 10.93 -8.70
CA TYR A 148 16.95 9.59 -8.14
C TYR A 148 15.56 9.35 -7.56
N PHE A 149 15.08 10.29 -6.73
CA PHE A 149 13.75 10.23 -6.13
C PHE A 149 12.64 10.12 -7.17
N ILE A 150 12.70 10.92 -8.25
CA ILE A 150 11.70 10.88 -9.32
C ILE A 150 11.70 9.52 -10.03
N ILE A 151 12.87 9.03 -10.46
CA ILE A 151 12.95 7.76 -11.19
C ILE A 151 12.52 6.60 -10.30
N PHE A 152 13.10 6.50 -9.10
CA PHE A 152 12.77 5.46 -8.13
C PHE A 152 11.29 5.53 -7.73
N GLY A 153 10.78 6.72 -7.44
CA GLY A 153 9.41 6.96 -7.01
C GLY A 153 8.38 6.62 -8.09
N VAL A 154 8.59 7.05 -9.33
CA VAL A 154 7.68 6.76 -10.46
C VAL A 154 7.65 5.26 -10.77
N VAL A 155 8.82 4.62 -10.86
CA VAL A 155 8.86 3.19 -11.19
C VAL A 155 8.34 2.34 -10.02
N SER A 156 8.64 2.71 -8.77
CA SER A 156 8.05 2.05 -7.59
C SER A 156 6.54 2.22 -7.57
N LEU A 157 6.03 3.43 -7.84
CA LEU A 157 4.60 3.68 -7.94
C LEU A 157 3.96 2.81 -9.03
N LEU A 158 4.58 2.67 -10.20
CA LEU A 158 4.07 1.76 -11.24
C LEU A 158 4.04 0.29 -10.80
N ILE A 159 5.10 -0.19 -10.16
CA ILE A 159 5.18 -1.57 -9.62
C ILE A 159 4.04 -1.80 -8.63
N TRP A 160 3.84 -0.87 -7.70
CA TRP A 160 2.83 -1.02 -6.65
C TRP A 160 1.40 -0.70 -7.12
N SER A 161 1.20 0.20 -8.08
CA SER A 161 -0.11 0.42 -8.70
C SER A 161 -0.57 -0.83 -9.46
N TRP A 162 0.35 -1.56 -10.09
CA TRP A 162 0.04 -2.83 -10.75
C TRP A 162 -0.12 -4.01 -9.76
N GLY A 163 0.84 -4.20 -8.87
CA GLY A 163 0.81 -5.31 -7.90
C GLY A 163 -0.21 -5.09 -6.78
N GLY A 164 -0.14 -3.94 -6.12
CA GLY A 164 -1.05 -3.53 -5.05
C GLY A 164 -2.49 -3.36 -5.54
N GLY A 165 -2.69 -2.83 -6.75
CA GLY A 165 -4.01 -2.76 -7.37
C GLY A 165 -4.64 -4.14 -7.59
N ALA A 166 -3.86 -5.13 -8.04
CA ALA A 166 -4.32 -6.51 -8.16
C ALA A 166 -4.65 -7.14 -6.79
N VAL A 167 -3.86 -6.84 -5.75
CA VAL A 167 -4.14 -7.30 -4.37
C VAL A 167 -5.44 -6.69 -3.83
N CYS A 168 -5.66 -5.38 -4.02
CA CYS A 168 -6.92 -4.71 -3.68
C CYS A 168 -8.09 -5.34 -4.44
N ARG A 169 -7.93 -5.68 -5.72
CA ARG A 169 -8.98 -6.34 -6.50
C ARG A 169 -9.32 -7.74 -5.98
N ILE A 170 -8.31 -8.56 -5.66
CA ILE A 170 -8.53 -9.87 -5.03
C ILE A 170 -9.22 -9.70 -3.69
N ALA A 171 -8.81 -8.73 -2.87
CA ALA A 171 -9.42 -8.45 -1.58
C ALA A 171 -10.87 -7.98 -1.71
N ALA A 172 -11.19 -7.15 -2.70
CA ALA A 172 -12.54 -6.65 -2.94
C ALA A 172 -13.50 -7.80 -3.31
N LEU A 173 -13.11 -8.66 -4.25
CA LEU A 173 -13.94 -9.80 -4.67
C LEU A 173 -14.10 -10.85 -3.57
N GLN A 174 -13.04 -11.12 -2.81
CA GLN A 174 -13.12 -12.01 -1.64
C GLN A 174 -14.00 -11.45 -0.53
N PHE A 175 -13.99 -10.13 -0.32
CA PHE A 175 -14.77 -9.51 0.75
C PHE A 175 -16.25 -9.43 0.40
N ALA A 176 -16.56 -8.99 -0.81
CA ALA A 176 -17.92 -8.69 -1.24
C ALA A 176 -18.68 -9.91 -1.72
N ARG A 177 -18.05 -10.78 -2.53
CA ARG A 177 -18.71 -11.91 -3.20
C ARG A 177 -18.27 -13.28 -2.71
N ASP A 178 -17.34 -13.33 -1.75
CA ASP A 178 -16.62 -14.56 -1.33
C ASP A 178 -15.98 -15.31 -2.52
N GLU A 179 -15.69 -14.57 -3.60
CA GLU A 179 -15.08 -15.10 -4.80
C GLU A 179 -13.56 -15.14 -4.67
N LYS A 180 -12.94 -16.20 -5.20
CA LYS A 180 -11.48 -16.33 -5.27
C LYS A 180 -11.04 -16.12 -6.72
N PRO A 181 -10.86 -14.86 -7.16
CA PRO A 181 -10.44 -14.58 -8.52
C PRO A 181 -9.05 -15.15 -8.79
N SER A 182 -8.84 -15.57 -10.04
CA SER A 182 -7.54 -16.02 -10.48
C SER A 182 -6.54 -14.85 -10.46
N VAL A 183 -5.28 -15.14 -10.10
CA VAL A 183 -4.20 -14.14 -10.07
C VAL A 183 -4.03 -13.43 -11.42
N PRO A 184 -4.03 -14.12 -12.58
CA PRO A 184 -3.94 -13.47 -13.89
C PRO A 184 -5.09 -12.51 -14.18
N ASP A 185 -6.31 -12.81 -13.72
CA ASP A 185 -7.48 -11.97 -13.96
C ASP A 185 -7.40 -10.69 -13.14
N ALA A 186 -6.97 -10.79 -11.88
CA ALA A 186 -6.70 -9.63 -11.04
C ALA A 186 -5.56 -8.74 -11.59
N LEU A 187 -4.47 -9.34 -12.08
CA LEU A 187 -3.38 -8.60 -12.72
C LEU A 187 -3.80 -7.96 -14.04
N ARG A 188 -4.69 -8.63 -14.81
CA ARG A 188 -5.27 -8.07 -16.04
C ARG A 188 -6.17 -6.87 -15.72
N PHE A 189 -7.00 -6.96 -14.69
CA PHE A 189 -7.81 -5.85 -14.21
C PHE A 189 -6.94 -4.66 -13.81
N SER A 190 -5.93 -4.90 -12.97
CA SER A 190 -5.03 -3.83 -12.51
C SER A 190 -4.23 -3.21 -13.66
N ARG A 191 -3.82 -4.01 -14.66
CA ARG A 191 -3.18 -3.48 -15.88
C ARG A 191 -4.14 -2.64 -16.73
N ARG A 192 -5.41 -3.05 -16.86
CA ARG A 192 -6.43 -2.30 -17.60
C ARG A 192 -6.69 -0.94 -16.96
N HIS A 193 -6.75 -0.91 -15.62
CA HIS A 193 -7.01 0.29 -14.83
C HIS A 193 -5.73 0.98 -14.29
N LEU A 194 -4.57 0.71 -14.91
CA LEU A 194 -3.28 1.13 -14.35
C LEU A 194 -3.11 2.65 -14.38
N PHE A 195 -3.33 3.28 -15.54
CA PHE A 195 -3.03 4.71 -15.76
C PHE A 195 -4.23 5.63 -15.56
N ASP A 196 -5.42 5.15 -15.90
CA ASP A 196 -6.71 5.78 -15.66
C ASP A 196 -7.08 5.76 -14.18
N GLY A 197 -6.66 4.75 -13.41
CA GLY A 197 -7.01 4.59 -11.99
C GLY A 197 -5.80 4.56 -11.03
N PHE A 198 -5.19 3.39 -10.87
CA PHE A 198 -4.28 3.08 -9.75
C PHE A 198 -3.04 3.97 -9.67
N PHE A 199 -2.43 4.31 -10.80
CA PHE A 199 -1.24 5.15 -10.85
C PHE A 199 -1.57 6.63 -10.62
N LEU A 200 -2.63 7.12 -11.26
CA LEU A 200 -2.93 8.54 -11.28
C LEU A 200 -3.68 9.02 -10.03
N ALA A 201 -4.47 8.17 -9.38
CA ALA A 201 -5.24 8.52 -8.18
C ALA A 201 -4.39 9.18 -7.06
N PRO A 202 -3.23 8.62 -6.63
CA PRO A 202 -2.36 9.30 -5.66
C PRO A 202 -1.63 10.53 -6.22
N CYS A 203 -1.46 10.63 -7.54
CA CYS A 203 -0.83 11.77 -8.18
C CYS A 203 -1.74 13.01 -8.24
N ILE A 204 -3.06 12.85 -8.32
CA ILE A 204 -4.03 13.95 -8.40
C ILE A 204 -3.85 15.01 -7.32
N PRO A 205 -3.85 14.69 -6.00
CA PRO A 205 -3.65 15.69 -4.96
C PRO A 205 -2.26 16.34 -5.02
N ILE A 206 -1.24 15.61 -5.47
CA ILE A 206 0.13 16.12 -5.63
C ILE A 206 0.17 17.14 -6.77
N VAL A 207 -0.48 16.85 -7.91
CA VAL A 207 -0.58 17.74 -9.05
C VAL A 207 -1.36 19.01 -8.70
N PHE A 208 -2.49 18.89 -8.01
CA PHE A 208 -3.23 20.06 -7.52
C PHE A 208 -2.41 20.89 -6.54
N ALA A 209 -1.72 20.26 -5.59
CA ALA A 209 -0.84 20.97 -4.66
C ALA A 209 0.31 21.67 -5.41
N ALA A 210 0.95 21.00 -6.37
CA ALA A 210 2.02 21.56 -7.19
C ALA A 210 1.53 22.75 -8.03
N PHE A 211 0.34 22.66 -8.61
CA PHE A 211 -0.29 23.76 -9.35
C PHE A 211 -0.54 24.97 -8.44
N ILE A 212 -1.11 24.78 -7.25
CA ILE A 212 -1.33 25.86 -6.27
C ILE A 212 0.01 26.45 -5.82
N MET A 213 1.00 25.62 -5.50
CA MET A 213 2.35 26.07 -5.13
C MET A 213 3.00 26.87 -6.27
N LEU A 214 2.82 26.47 -7.53
CA LEU A 214 3.31 27.22 -8.68
C LEU A 214 2.65 28.60 -8.78
N LEU A 215 1.32 28.69 -8.59
CA LEU A 215 0.62 29.98 -8.55
C LEU A 215 1.13 30.87 -7.40
N MET A 216 1.43 30.29 -6.23
CA MET A 216 2.02 31.01 -5.10
C MET A 216 3.43 31.50 -5.41
N VAL A 217 4.25 30.72 -6.11
CA VAL A 217 5.59 31.14 -6.57
C VAL A 217 5.49 32.28 -7.57
N ILE A 218 4.57 32.20 -8.54
CA ILE A 218 4.32 33.27 -9.52
C ILE A 218 3.83 34.54 -8.83
N GLY A 219 2.86 34.41 -7.91
CA GLY A 219 2.36 35.54 -7.11
C GLY A 219 3.44 36.15 -6.23
N GLY A 220 4.29 35.32 -5.60
CA GLY A 220 5.44 35.77 -4.83
C GLY A 220 6.49 36.48 -5.69
N ALA A 221 6.65 36.12 -6.97
CA ALA A 221 7.56 36.81 -7.88
C ALA A 221 7.14 38.26 -8.14
N VAL A 222 5.85 38.62 -8.01
CA VAL A 222 5.35 40.00 -8.14
C VAL A 222 5.93 40.92 -7.06
N LEU A 223 6.26 40.39 -5.88
CA LEU A 223 6.94 41.15 -4.81
C LEU A 223 8.34 41.65 -5.22
N ARG A 224 8.92 41.10 -6.30
CA ARG A 224 10.22 41.57 -6.81
C ARG A 224 10.12 42.86 -7.62
N ILE A 225 8.90 43.30 -7.99
CA ILE A 225 8.70 44.52 -8.78
C ILE A 225 8.63 45.72 -7.82
N PRO A 226 9.57 46.69 -7.92
CA PRO A 226 9.56 47.87 -7.05
C PRO A 226 8.24 48.65 -7.17
N VAL A 227 7.75 49.22 -6.06
CA VAL A 227 6.50 50.01 -5.97
C VAL A 227 5.22 49.17 -6.15
N LEU A 228 5.09 48.38 -7.22
CA LEU A 228 3.91 47.53 -7.45
C LEU A 228 3.83 46.40 -6.42
N GLY A 229 4.96 45.73 -6.16
CA GLY A 229 5.07 44.68 -5.15
C GLY A 229 4.86 45.21 -3.73
N ASP A 230 5.37 46.41 -3.44
CA ASP A 230 5.25 47.02 -2.11
C ASP A 230 3.80 47.44 -1.79
N VAL A 231 3.07 47.94 -2.79
CA VAL A 231 1.68 48.42 -2.62
C VAL A 231 0.67 47.27 -2.70
N PHE A 232 0.79 46.38 -3.69
CA PHE A 232 -0.21 45.34 -3.93
C PHE A 232 0.17 43.98 -3.36
N GLY A 233 1.46 43.74 -3.07
CA GLY A 233 1.93 42.45 -2.57
C GLY A 233 1.35 42.10 -1.20
N GLY A 234 1.18 43.09 -0.32
CA GLY A 234 0.52 42.90 0.97
C GLY A 234 -0.95 42.47 0.83
N LEU A 235 -1.69 43.07 -0.11
CA LEU A 235 -3.08 42.70 -0.39
C LEU A 235 -3.19 41.33 -1.07
N ALA A 236 -2.32 41.05 -2.04
CA ALA A 236 -2.27 39.78 -2.75
C ALA A 236 -1.84 38.59 -1.85
N PHE A 237 -1.21 38.86 -0.70
CA PHE A 237 -0.78 37.83 0.25
C PHE A 237 -1.93 36.97 0.78
N ILE A 238 -3.17 37.48 0.79
CA ILE A 238 -4.35 36.68 1.14
C ILE A 238 -4.50 35.45 0.25
N PHE A 239 -4.18 35.55 -1.05
CA PHE A 239 -4.21 34.42 -1.97
C PHE A 239 -3.14 33.38 -1.64
N SER A 240 -1.97 33.82 -1.18
CA SER A 240 -0.91 32.92 -0.71
C SER A 240 -1.31 32.19 0.58
N LEU A 241 -1.98 32.87 1.51
CA LEU A 241 -2.52 32.22 2.72
C LEU A 241 -3.59 31.19 2.38
N LEU A 242 -4.54 31.53 1.50
CA LEU A 242 -5.56 30.61 1.00
C LEU A 242 -4.93 29.41 0.27
N GLY A 243 -3.91 29.67 -0.57
CA GLY A 243 -3.14 28.63 -1.25
C GLY A 243 -2.42 27.71 -0.26
N GLY A 244 -1.81 28.27 0.78
CA GLY A 244 -1.17 27.50 1.86
C GLY A 244 -2.14 26.60 2.61
N VAL A 245 -3.33 27.11 2.96
CA VAL A 245 -4.41 26.32 3.57
C VAL A 245 -4.87 25.22 2.61
N ALA A 246 -5.06 25.52 1.33
CA ALA A 246 -5.47 24.52 0.34
C ALA A 246 -4.43 23.40 0.17
N VAL A 247 -3.14 23.73 0.06
CA VAL A 247 -2.05 22.74 0.00
C VAL A 247 -1.99 21.91 1.28
N ALA A 248 -2.17 22.53 2.46
CA ALA A 248 -2.21 21.81 3.72
C ALA A 248 -3.39 20.82 3.78
N LEU A 249 -4.58 21.22 3.35
CA LEU A 249 -5.75 20.34 3.28
C LEU A 249 -5.54 19.17 2.30
N LEU A 250 -4.93 19.42 1.13
CA LEU A 250 -4.58 18.36 0.18
C LEU A 250 -3.56 17.39 0.75
N ALA A 251 -2.55 17.89 1.47
CA ALA A 251 -1.53 17.06 2.11
C ALA A 251 -2.14 16.18 3.23
N VAL A 252 -2.99 16.76 4.07
CA VAL A 252 -3.74 16.01 5.10
C VAL A 252 -4.67 15.00 4.45
N GLY A 253 -5.40 15.39 3.40
CA GLY A 253 -6.28 14.50 2.65
C GLY A 253 -5.54 13.31 2.04
N LEU A 254 -4.38 13.54 1.42
CA LEU A 254 -3.50 12.50 0.87
C LEU A 254 -3.00 11.57 1.97
N PHE A 255 -2.57 12.10 3.12
CA PHE A 255 -2.06 11.29 4.23
C PHE A 255 -3.16 10.41 4.85
N VAL A 256 -4.33 10.99 5.14
CA VAL A 256 -5.41 10.26 5.83
C VAL A 256 -6.14 9.32 4.86
N SER A 257 -6.44 9.77 3.63
CA SER A 257 -7.28 9.03 2.68
C SER A 257 -6.50 8.21 1.66
N GLY A 258 -5.18 8.41 1.54
CA GLY A 258 -4.37 7.78 0.49
C GLY A 258 -4.43 6.25 0.47
N HIS A 259 -4.61 5.64 1.65
CA HIS A 259 -4.79 4.19 1.78
C HIS A 259 -6.06 3.66 1.08
N LEU A 260 -7.06 4.52 0.84
CA LEU A 260 -8.33 4.16 0.21
C LEU A 260 -8.37 4.39 -1.31
N PHE A 261 -7.36 5.04 -1.90
CA PHE A 261 -7.37 5.36 -3.34
C PHE A 261 -7.38 4.11 -4.22
N TRP A 262 -6.55 3.11 -3.92
CA TRP A 262 -6.53 1.86 -4.67
C TRP A 262 -7.74 0.97 -4.40
N PRO A 263 -8.21 0.81 -3.14
CA PRO A 263 -9.51 0.20 -2.86
C PRO A 263 -10.67 0.78 -3.66
N ALA A 264 -10.75 2.10 -3.81
CA ALA A 264 -11.82 2.76 -4.56
C ALA A 264 -11.83 2.33 -6.03
N VAL A 265 -10.66 2.36 -6.70
CA VAL A 265 -10.53 1.88 -8.09
C VAL A 265 -10.87 0.38 -8.18
N ALA A 266 -10.41 -0.43 -7.23
CA ALA A 266 -10.62 -1.87 -7.23
C ALA A 266 -12.08 -2.29 -7.02
N ALA A 267 -12.84 -1.52 -6.22
CA ALA A 267 -14.24 -1.78 -5.91
C ALA A 267 -15.19 -1.22 -6.97
N GLU A 268 -14.93 0.00 -7.47
CA GLU A 268 -15.86 0.75 -8.33
C GLU A 268 -15.48 0.75 -9.82
N GLY A 269 -14.22 0.46 -10.16
CA GLY A 269 -13.74 0.47 -11.55
C GLY A 269 -13.74 1.85 -12.23
N GLN A 270 -13.82 2.92 -11.44
CA GLN A 270 -13.91 4.31 -11.93
C GLN A 270 -12.53 4.95 -12.14
N ASP A 271 -12.52 6.06 -12.87
CA ASP A 271 -11.33 6.87 -13.12
C ASP A 271 -10.68 7.40 -11.82
N ALA A 272 -9.42 7.80 -11.92
CA ALA A 272 -8.59 8.25 -10.81
C ALA A 272 -9.20 9.43 -10.03
N TYR A 273 -9.82 10.39 -10.72
CA TYR A 273 -10.43 11.55 -10.05
C TYR A 273 -11.66 11.15 -9.24
N ASP A 274 -12.53 10.31 -9.78
CA ASP A 274 -13.71 9.81 -9.05
C ASP A 274 -13.27 9.03 -7.82
N SER A 275 -12.33 8.09 -8.00
CA SER A 275 -11.76 7.28 -6.92
C SER A 275 -11.11 8.12 -5.81
N PHE A 276 -10.31 9.13 -6.20
CA PHE A 276 -9.70 10.10 -5.28
C PHE A 276 -10.76 10.89 -4.50
N SER A 277 -11.76 11.42 -5.21
CA SER A 277 -12.81 12.26 -4.63
C SER A 277 -13.68 11.51 -3.62
N ARG A 278 -14.06 10.26 -3.94
CA ARG A 278 -14.82 9.37 -3.05
C ARG A 278 -14.02 9.01 -1.80
N ALA A 279 -12.76 8.62 -1.96
CA ALA A 279 -11.90 8.28 -0.83
C ALA A 279 -11.74 9.44 0.16
N LEU A 280 -11.57 10.68 -0.32
CA LEU A 280 -11.58 11.88 0.52
C LEU A 280 -12.95 12.09 1.18
N SER A 281 -14.02 12.04 0.39
CA SER A 281 -15.39 12.28 0.86
C SER A 281 -15.76 11.31 1.98
N TYR A 282 -15.52 10.02 1.81
CA TYR A 282 -15.83 8.99 2.80
C TYR A 282 -15.06 9.21 4.11
N THR A 283 -13.76 9.50 3.99
CA THR A 283 -12.88 9.76 5.14
C THR A 283 -13.34 10.97 5.94
N PHE A 284 -13.61 12.10 5.26
CA PHE A 284 -13.96 13.36 5.93
C PHE A 284 -15.43 13.44 6.36
N THR A 285 -16.32 12.66 5.75
CA THR A 285 -17.72 12.56 6.20
C THR A 285 -17.84 11.77 7.50
N ARG A 286 -16.99 10.76 7.70
CA ARG A 286 -16.99 9.89 8.89
C ARG A 286 -15.58 9.79 9.52
N PRO A 287 -14.97 10.90 9.98
CA PRO A 287 -13.57 10.91 10.40
C PRO A 287 -13.32 10.02 11.62
N TRP A 288 -14.24 10.01 12.59
CA TRP A 288 -14.11 9.17 13.79
C TRP A 288 -14.23 7.68 13.50
N LYS A 289 -15.11 7.27 12.58
CA LYS A 289 -15.18 5.87 12.17
C LYS A 289 -13.94 5.45 11.40
N THR A 290 -13.44 6.32 10.51
CA THR A 290 -12.19 6.06 9.78
C THR A 290 -11.01 5.86 10.73
N ILE A 291 -10.85 6.75 11.72
CA ILE A 291 -9.82 6.63 12.75
C ILE A 291 -9.99 5.34 13.56
N LEU A 292 -11.20 5.01 13.98
CA LEU A 292 -11.48 3.79 14.75
C LEU A 292 -11.12 2.53 13.93
N TYR A 293 -11.57 2.45 12.69
CA TYR A 293 -11.26 1.31 11.81
C TYR A 293 -9.77 1.20 11.51
N ALA A 294 -9.07 2.32 11.31
CA ALA A 294 -7.63 2.35 11.14
C ALA A 294 -6.89 1.85 12.40
N ILE A 295 -7.28 2.30 13.59
CA ILE A 295 -6.67 1.85 14.87
C ILE A 295 -6.87 0.35 15.07
N ILE A 296 -8.09 -0.15 14.89
CA ILE A 296 -8.40 -1.57 15.09
C ILE A 296 -7.64 -2.43 14.07
N THR A 297 -7.62 -2.01 12.80
CA THR A 297 -6.88 -2.70 11.74
C THR A 297 -5.37 -2.68 12.03
N PHE A 298 -4.83 -1.58 12.56
CA PHE A 298 -3.43 -1.47 12.95
C PHE A 298 -3.07 -2.40 14.12
N ILE A 299 -3.93 -2.47 15.16
CA ILE A 299 -3.75 -3.41 16.27
C ILE A 299 -3.77 -4.85 15.77
N LEU A 300 -4.73 -5.19 14.91
CA LEU A 300 -4.82 -6.53 14.32
C LEU A 300 -3.59 -6.85 13.46
N ALA A 301 -3.12 -5.90 12.65
CA ALA A 301 -1.88 -6.04 11.89
C ALA A 301 -0.68 -6.32 12.80
N GLY A 302 -0.57 -5.60 13.92
CA GLY A 302 0.49 -5.80 14.92
C GLY A 302 0.47 -7.19 15.54
N VAL A 303 -0.71 -7.68 15.95
CA VAL A 303 -0.88 -9.03 16.49
C VAL A 303 -0.53 -10.10 15.45
N CYS A 304 -1.07 -9.98 14.22
CA CYS A 304 -0.77 -10.92 13.14
C CYS A 304 0.72 -10.88 12.75
N TRP A 305 1.34 -9.70 12.73
CA TRP A 305 2.77 -9.55 12.48
C TRP A 305 3.62 -10.28 13.52
N LEU A 306 3.28 -10.19 14.82
CA LEU A 306 3.99 -10.93 15.86
C LEU A 306 3.89 -12.44 15.64
N VAL A 307 2.71 -12.95 15.30
CA VAL A 307 2.50 -14.38 15.01
C VAL A 307 3.31 -14.84 13.80
N VAL A 308 3.22 -14.11 12.68
CA VAL A 308 3.94 -14.47 11.44
C VAL A 308 5.45 -14.33 11.61
N ARG A 309 5.93 -13.31 12.34
CA ARG A 309 7.35 -13.14 12.66
C ARG A 309 7.85 -14.26 13.58
N LEU A 310 7.09 -14.63 14.61
CA LEU A 310 7.42 -15.74 15.50
C LEU A 310 7.47 -17.06 14.71
N PHE A 311 6.48 -17.32 13.86
CA PHE A 311 6.46 -18.48 12.99
C PHE A 311 7.68 -18.52 12.06
N THR A 312 8.04 -17.38 11.46
CA THR A 312 9.22 -17.26 10.59
C THR A 312 10.51 -17.54 11.36
N TYR A 313 10.69 -16.91 12.52
CA TYR A 313 11.84 -17.14 13.39
C TYR A 313 11.94 -18.60 13.83
N ALA A 314 10.85 -19.20 14.31
CA ALA A 314 10.81 -20.59 14.71
C ALA A 314 11.12 -21.54 13.55
N SER A 315 10.55 -21.29 12.37
CA SER A 315 10.80 -22.10 11.17
C SER A 315 12.28 -22.07 10.77
N LEU A 316 12.89 -20.88 10.73
CA LEU A 316 14.32 -20.73 10.45
C LEU A 316 15.17 -21.37 11.56
N ALA A 317 14.77 -21.25 12.83
CA ALA A 317 15.55 -21.73 13.97
C ALA A 317 15.55 -23.26 14.02
N VAL A 318 14.40 -23.89 13.77
CA VAL A 318 14.29 -25.34 13.63
C VAL A 318 15.12 -25.83 12.44
N ALA A 319 14.96 -25.21 11.25
CA ALA A 319 15.72 -25.58 10.07
C ALA A 319 17.24 -25.50 10.33
N ARG A 320 17.69 -24.39 10.92
CA ARG A 320 19.09 -24.20 11.31
C ARG A 320 19.55 -25.27 12.29
N THR A 321 18.81 -25.51 13.37
CA THR A 321 19.23 -26.43 14.44
C THR A 321 19.32 -27.86 13.94
N VAL A 322 18.35 -28.29 13.14
CA VAL A 322 18.32 -29.64 12.55
C VAL A 322 19.45 -29.80 11.52
N VAL A 323 19.68 -28.82 10.66
CA VAL A 323 20.81 -28.86 9.70
C VAL A 323 22.16 -28.76 10.44
N ALA A 324 22.24 -27.97 11.51
CA ALA A 324 23.43 -27.87 12.36
C ALA A 324 23.77 -29.24 12.97
N PHE A 325 22.77 -29.96 13.48
CA PHE A 325 22.90 -31.33 13.95
C PHE A 325 23.32 -32.30 12.84
N GLY A 326 23.04 -32.03 11.57
CA GLY A 326 23.64 -32.80 10.46
C GLY A 326 25.13 -32.53 10.29
N THR A 327 25.60 -31.34 10.67
CA THR A 327 26.98 -30.88 10.43
C THR A 327 27.92 -30.96 11.63
N SER A 328 27.41 -31.00 12.88
CA SER A 328 28.20 -30.83 14.11
C SER A 328 28.49 -32.10 14.94
N PRO A 329 27.58 -33.07 15.14
CA PRO A 329 27.79 -34.20 16.06
C PRO A 329 28.89 -35.16 15.60
N PHE A 330 29.18 -35.18 14.30
CA PHE A 330 30.24 -36.03 13.76
C PHE A 330 31.57 -35.29 13.58
N GLY A 331 31.65 -33.96 13.73
CA GLY A 331 32.92 -33.22 13.85
C GLY A 331 33.85 -33.25 12.62
N TRP A 332 33.38 -33.66 11.44
CA TRP A 332 34.27 -33.85 10.27
C TRP A 332 34.70 -32.55 9.58
N TRP A 333 34.15 -31.38 9.95
CA TRP A 333 34.34 -30.15 9.19
C TRP A 333 34.34 -28.86 10.02
N ASN A 334 35.07 -28.86 11.14
CA ASN A 334 35.31 -27.64 11.91
C ASN A 334 36.50 -26.85 11.31
N ARG A 335 36.35 -25.53 11.16
CA ARG A 335 37.41 -24.60 10.74
C ARG A 335 37.43 -23.41 11.71
N GLY A 336 38.60 -22.85 11.99
CA GLY A 336 38.79 -21.79 12.99
C GLY A 336 39.97 -22.09 13.93
N PRO A 337 40.36 -21.15 14.81
CA PRO A 337 41.34 -21.41 15.87
C PRO A 337 40.91 -22.62 16.72
N THR A 338 41.87 -23.41 17.20
CA THR A 338 41.60 -24.64 17.98
C THR A 338 40.73 -24.41 19.23
N ASP A 339 40.72 -23.17 19.73
CA ASP A 339 39.94 -22.78 20.92
C ASP A 339 38.46 -22.47 20.60
N GLU A 340 38.10 -22.18 19.34
CA GLU A 340 36.73 -21.93 18.90
C GLU A 340 36.45 -22.60 17.53
N PRO A 341 36.26 -23.93 17.50
CA PRO A 341 35.92 -24.63 16.27
C PRO A 341 34.53 -24.19 15.76
N MET A 342 34.50 -23.48 14.63
CA MET A 342 33.24 -23.09 13.98
C MET A 342 32.75 -24.22 13.07
N SER A 343 31.46 -24.51 13.17
CA SER A 343 30.81 -25.48 12.28
C SER A 343 30.69 -24.92 10.86
N LYS A 344 30.70 -25.79 9.83
CA LYS A 344 30.52 -25.37 8.43
C LYS A 344 29.23 -24.56 8.22
N LEU A 345 28.14 -24.94 8.89
CA LEU A 345 26.88 -24.20 8.78
C LEU A 345 27.00 -22.80 9.36
N GLU A 346 27.74 -22.62 10.45
CA GLU A 346 27.96 -21.31 11.09
C GLU A 346 28.71 -20.32 10.19
N MET A 347 29.59 -20.84 9.32
CA MET A 347 30.24 -20.02 8.28
C MET A 347 29.29 -19.67 7.13
N LEU A 348 28.50 -20.63 6.65
CA LEU A 348 27.61 -20.43 5.48
C LEU A 348 26.34 -19.62 5.82
N TRP A 349 25.83 -19.80 7.03
CA TRP A 349 24.67 -19.12 7.57
C TRP A 349 25.00 -18.83 9.03
N PRO A 350 25.35 -17.60 9.41
CA PRO A 350 25.63 -17.30 10.81
C PRO A 350 24.39 -17.45 11.70
N ARG A 351 24.60 -17.57 13.03
CA ARG A 351 23.48 -17.58 13.97
C ARG A 351 22.78 -16.22 13.89
N PHE A 352 21.47 -16.27 13.78
CA PHE A 352 20.63 -15.09 13.70
C PHE A 352 19.92 -14.86 15.04
N GLY A 353 19.60 -13.59 15.32
CA GLY A 353 18.93 -13.17 16.54
C GLY A 353 17.47 -12.81 16.31
N PRO A 354 16.73 -12.46 17.37
CA PRO A 354 15.36 -11.95 17.24
C PRO A 354 15.30 -10.66 16.40
N ASP A 355 16.35 -9.83 16.43
CA ASP A 355 16.37 -8.51 15.77
C ASP A 355 16.89 -8.54 14.33
N ALA A 356 17.64 -9.58 13.96
CA ALA A 356 18.20 -9.77 12.64
C ALA A 356 18.07 -11.24 12.25
N LEU A 357 17.06 -11.55 11.42
CA LEU A 357 16.74 -12.91 10.96
C LEU A 357 17.74 -13.47 9.94
N TYR A 358 18.54 -12.60 9.34
CA TYR A 358 19.57 -12.99 8.37
C TYR A 358 20.77 -12.05 8.46
N THR A 359 21.96 -12.62 8.35
CA THR A 359 23.24 -11.92 8.29
C THR A 359 24.09 -12.56 7.19
N TRP A 360 24.71 -11.73 6.35
CA TRP A 360 25.59 -12.22 5.30
C TRP A 360 26.90 -12.76 5.91
N PRO A 361 27.43 -13.89 5.42
CA PRO A 361 28.72 -14.41 5.87
C PRO A 361 29.90 -13.43 5.67
N GLY A 362 30.89 -13.46 6.56
CA GLY A 362 32.09 -12.64 6.43
C GLY A 362 32.97 -13.06 5.23
N SER A 363 33.44 -12.09 4.45
CA SER A 363 34.15 -12.33 3.18
C SER A 363 35.53 -13.00 3.33
N GLY A 364 36.13 -12.96 4.51
CA GLY A 364 37.44 -13.57 4.77
C GLY A 364 37.44 -15.06 5.12
N GLN A 365 36.26 -15.67 5.28
CA GLN A 365 36.14 -17.00 5.91
C GLN A 365 35.73 -18.13 4.94
N LEU A 366 35.34 -17.79 3.71
CA LEU A 366 34.74 -18.73 2.75
C LEU A 366 35.61 -18.91 1.51
N SER A 367 35.68 -20.15 1.03
CA SER A 367 36.23 -20.50 -0.28
C SER A 367 35.23 -20.13 -1.39
N TRP A 368 35.68 -19.96 -2.64
CA TRP A 368 34.82 -19.55 -3.77
C TRP A 368 33.57 -20.43 -3.98
N TYR A 369 33.69 -21.75 -3.76
CA TYR A 369 32.56 -22.68 -3.88
C TYR A 369 31.61 -22.64 -2.67
N GLU A 370 32.09 -22.20 -1.50
CA GLU A 370 31.27 -21.99 -0.31
C GLU A 370 30.40 -20.74 -0.46
N TYR A 371 30.86 -19.73 -1.19
CA TYR A 371 30.03 -18.58 -1.58
C TYR A 371 28.82 -19.00 -2.42
N ILE A 372 28.97 -19.98 -3.31
CA ILE A 372 27.84 -20.50 -4.10
C ILE A 372 26.79 -21.11 -3.16
N SER A 373 27.24 -21.91 -2.18
CA SER A 373 26.34 -22.52 -1.20
C SER A 373 25.68 -21.47 -0.30
N ALA A 374 26.46 -20.51 0.20
CA ALA A 374 25.97 -19.41 1.02
C ALA A 374 24.93 -18.57 0.26
N PHE A 375 25.16 -18.32 -1.03
CA PHE A 375 24.22 -17.61 -1.90
C PHE A 375 22.88 -18.34 -2.02
N PHE A 376 22.87 -19.65 -2.29
CA PHE A 376 21.62 -20.40 -2.35
C PHE A 376 20.87 -20.42 -1.01
N ILE A 377 21.59 -20.62 0.10
CA ILE A 377 21.00 -20.53 1.44
C ILE A 377 20.41 -19.14 1.68
N ALA A 378 21.14 -18.09 1.31
CA ALA A 378 20.68 -16.70 1.40
C ALA A 378 19.36 -16.52 0.63
N VAL A 379 19.31 -16.94 -0.63
CA VAL A 379 18.10 -16.83 -1.47
C VAL A 379 16.90 -17.51 -0.81
N PHE A 380 17.06 -18.74 -0.30
CA PHE A 380 15.94 -19.44 0.33
C PHE A 380 15.50 -18.78 1.64
N VAL A 381 16.44 -18.38 2.50
CA VAL A 381 16.13 -17.70 3.77
C VAL A 381 15.48 -16.34 3.51
N LEU A 382 16.00 -15.57 2.55
CA LEU A 382 15.46 -14.27 2.15
C LEU A 382 14.09 -14.41 1.48
N LEU A 383 13.80 -15.49 0.77
CA LEU A 383 12.46 -15.76 0.25
C LEU A 383 11.45 -15.98 1.38
N VAL A 384 11.82 -16.75 2.41
CA VAL A 384 10.98 -16.95 3.61
C VAL A 384 10.76 -15.62 4.35
N ILE A 385 11.81 -14.81 4.54
CA ILE A 385 11.70 -13.48 5.13
C ILE A 385 10.87 -12.54 4.23
N GLY A 386 11.02 -12.64 2.91
CA GLY A 386 10.25 -11.89 1.93
C GLY A 386 8.76 -12.21 2.01
N LEU A 387 8.39 -13.47 2.20
CA LEU A 387 6.99 -13.88 2.44
C LEU A 387 6.42 -13.30 3.73
N MET A 388 7.22 -13.24 4.80
CA MET A 388 6.83 -12.58 6.06
C MET A 388 6.48 -11.09 5.82
N TRP A 389 7.32 -10.34 5.10
CA TRP A 389 7.02 -8.95 4.74
C TRP A 389 5.86 -8.83 3.74
N SER A 390 5.72 -9.80 2.85
CA SER A 390 4.63 -9.85 1.88
C SER A 390 3.27 -9.99 2.56
N TYR A 391 3.20 -10.75 3.66
CA TYR A 391 2.00 -10.85 4.47
C TYR A 391 1.59 -9.50 5.05
N LEU A 392 2.53 -8.73 5.62
CA LEU A 392 2.24 -7.42 6.22
C LEU A 392 1.66 -6.44 5.18
N ILE A 393 2.24 -6.41 3.98
CA ILE A 393 1.78 -5.53 2.91
C ILE A 393 0.45 -6.02 2.31
N SER A 394 0.26 -7.33 2.15
CA SER A 394 -1.03 -7.93 1.77
C SER A 394 -2.13 -7.59 2.78
N PHE A 395 -1.80 -7.59 4.08
CA PHE A 395 -2.69 -7.19 5.15
C PHE A 395 -3.07 -5.71 5.02
N TYR A 396 -2.11 -4.82 4.77
CA TYR A 396 -2.38 -3.39 4.55
C TYR A 396 -3.38 -3.15 3.41
N PHE A 397 -3.17 -3.76 2.24
CA PHE A 397 -4.09 -3.61 1.10
C PHE A 397 -5.45 -4.24 1.37
N SER A 398 -5.48 -5.42 1.98
CA SER A 398 -6.74 -6.09 2.32
C SER A 398 -7.54 -5.30 3.36
N GLY A 399 -6.86 -4.78 4.39
CA GLY A 399 -7.49 -3.97 5.43
C GLY A 399 -8.01 -2.64 4.91
N SER A 400 -7.21 -1.94 4.10
CA SER A 400 -7.66 -0.70 3.44
C SER A 400 -8.87 -0.95 2.53
N THR A 401 -8.92 -2.11 1.88
CA THR A 401 -10.07 -2.52 1.07
C THR A 401 -11.32 -2.71 1.93
N VAL A 402 -11.25 -3.49 3.01
CA VAL A 402 -12.39 -3.67 3.92
C VAL A 402 -12.87 -2.33 4.51
N ILE A 403 -11.95 -1.45 4.91
CA ILE A 403 -12.29 -0.11 5.43
C ILE A 403 -13.08 0.67 4.38
N TYR A 404 -12.67 0.65 3.12
CA TYR A 404 -13.39 1.31 2.02
C TYR A 404 -14.84 0.83 1.92
N PHE A 405 -15.08 -0.50 1.91
CA PHE A 405 -16.42 -1.07 1.86
C PHE A 405 -17.29 -0.68 3.07
N LEU A 406 -16.70 -0.65 4.26
CA LEU A 406 -17.42 -0.24 5.48
C LEU A 406 -17.81 1.25 5.43
N LEU A 407 -16.90 2.11 4.97
CA LEU A 407 -17.16 3.54 4.87
C LEU A 407 -18.19 3.87 3.79
N ARG A 408 -18.11 3.24 2.60
CA ARG A 408 -19.11 3.49 1.55
C ARG A 408 -20.51 3.01 1.95
N ARG A 409 -20.62 1.89 2.67
CA ARG A 409 -21.91 1.43 3.23
C ARG A 409 -22.50 2.46 4.18
N ASP A 410 -21.65 3.08 4.99
CA ASP A 410 -22.11 4.06 5.97
C ASP A 410 -22.54 5.39 5.35
N VAL A 411 -21.80 5.87 4.34
CA VAL A 411 -21.99 7.16 3.68
C VAL A 411 -23.04 7.08 2.57
N ASP A 412 -22.88 6.13 1.64
CA ASP A 412 -23.70 6.03 0.42
C ASP A 412 -24.81 4.97 0.52
N LYS A 413 -24.83 4.16 1.58
CA LYS A 413 -25.77 3.02 1.74
C LYS A 413 -25.65 1.94 0.67
N THR A 414 -24.52 1.89 -0.03
CA THR A 414 -24.15 0.79 -0.94
C THR A 414 -24.00 -0.51 -0.18
N ASP A 415 -24.51 -1.60 -0.73
CA ASP A 415 -24.35 -2.94 -0.15
C ASP A 415 -22.87 -3.35 -0.13
N LEU A 416 -22.46 -4.20 0.81
CA LEU A 416 -21.10 -4.74 0.88
C LEU A 416 -20.80 -5.68 -0.28
N GLU A 417 -21.82 -6.32 -0.84
CA GLU A 417 -21.70 -7.29 -1.94
C GLU A 417 -21.50 -6.64 -3.31
N ASP A 418 -21.79 -5.34 -3.42
CA ASP A 418 -21.74 -4.60 -4.69
C ASP A 418 -20.30 -4.31 -5.12
N VAL A 419 -19.78 -5.06 -6.06
CA VAL A 419 -18.44 -4.81 -6.62
C VAL A 419 -18.55 -4.78 -8.12
N PHE A 420 -17.88 -3.81 -8.72
CA PHE A 420 -17.76 -3.69 -10.16
C PHE A 420 -17.34 -5.04 -10.76
N ALA A 421 -18.21 -5.67 -11.53
CA ALA A 421 -17.90 -6.89 -12.27
C ALA A 421 -17.32 -6.48 -13.63
N ALA A 422 -16.02 -6.74 -13.83
CA ALA A 422 -15.35 -6.41 -15.09
C ALA A 422 -15.94 -7.17 -16.31
N ASP A 423 -16.67 -8.25 -16.06
CA ASP A 423 -17.34 -9.07 -17.07
C ASP A 423 -18.72 -8.52 -17.50
N GLU A 424 -19.25 -7.49 -16.83
CA GLU A 424 -20.52 -6.83 -17.16
C GLU A 424 -20.35 -5.49 -17.91
N ALA A 425 -19.12 -5.08 -18.22
CA ALA A 425 -18.93 -4.03 -19.22
C ALA A 425 -19.52 -4.56 -20.54
N PRO A 426 -20.54 -3.91 -21.14
CA PRO A 426 -21.17 -4.42 -22.33
C PRO A 426 -20.06 -4.57 -23.37
N SER A 427 -19.82 -5.83 -23.74
CA SER A 427 -19.19 -6.13 -25.01
C SER A 427 -20.06 -5.44 -26.05
N ASP A 428 -19.53 -4.40 -26.70
CA ASP A 428 -20.12 -3.75 -27.89
C ASP A 428 -20.26 -4.73 -29.09
N ALA A 429 -20.29 -6.04 -28.84
CA ALA A 429 -20.54 -7.12 -29.79
C ALA A 429 -21.87 -7.84 -29.56
N ASP A 430 -22.82 -7.28 -28.78
CA ASP A 430 -24.22 -7.70 -28.83
C ASP A 430 -25.12 -6.60 -29.43
N SER A 431 -24.73 -6.11 -30.60
CA SER A 431 -25.68 -5.56 -31.56
C SER A 431 -26.31 -6.71 -32.37
N SER A 432 -27.00 -7.62 -31.70
CA SER A 432 -28.01 -8.42 -32.38
C SER A 432 -29.13 -7.47 -32.82
N PRO A 433 -29.45 -7.37 -34.13
CA PRO A 433 -30.46 -6.43 -34.59
C PRO A 433 -31.81 -6.82 -33.98
N LYS A 434 -32.36 -5.93 -33.15
CA LYS A 434 -33.76 -6.00 -32.74
C LYS A 434 -34.62 -6.06 -34.00
N SER A 435 -35.28 -7.19 -34.24
CA SER A 435 -36.42 -7.25 -35.15
C SER A 435 -37.43 -6.19 -34.73
N PRO A 436 -37.96 -5.37 -35.66
CA PRO A 436 -38.95 -4.36 -35.30
C PRO A 436 -40.25 -5.06 -34.93
N SER A 437 -40.67 -4.92 -33.68
CA SER A 437 -42.04 -5.18 -33.25
C SER A 437 -42.97 -4.16 -33.93
N LEU A 438 -44.03 -4.66 -34.59
CA LEU A 438 -45.09 -3.84 -35.17
C LEU A 438 -45.74 -2.92 -34.11
N PRO A 439 -46.23 -1.72 -34.47
CA PRO A 439 -46.91 -0.84 -33.53
C PRO A 439 -48.33 -1.34 -33.25
N GLU A 440 -48.66 -1.46 -31.97
CA GLU A 440 -50.01 -1.63 -31.47
C GLU A 440 -50.78 -0.30 -31.62
N ALA A 441 -51.89 -0.33 -32.36
CA ALA A 441 -52.72 0.84 -32.64
C ALA A 441 -53.67 1.14 -31.46
N PRO A 442 -53.94 2.42 -31.14
CA PRO A 442 -54.79 2.78 -30.01
C PRO A 442 -56.28 2.63 -30.33
N ALA A 443 -57.04 2.24 -29.30
CA ALA A 443 -58.50 2.19 -29.31
C ALA A 443 -59.13 3.58 -29.56
N SER A 444 -60.22 3.62 -30.34
CA SER A 444 -61.07 4.79 -30.52
C SER A 444 -62.53 4.44 -30.20
N PRO A 445 -63.30 5.34 -29.54
CA PRO A 445 -64.70 5.11 -29.19
C PRO A 445 -65.69 5.72 -30.20
N GLY A 446 -66.78 4.99 -30.47
CA GLY A 446 -68.13 5.54 -30.64
C GLY A 446 -68.66 5.88 -32.05
N GLU A 447 -69.86 5.34 -32.33
CA GLU A 447 -71.02 6.00 -32.97
C GLU A 447 -71.50 5.59 -34.40
N HIS A 448 -72.39 4.57 -34.42
CA HIS A 448 -73.76 4.51 -35.04
C HIS A 448 -74.01 4.40 -36.58
N PRO A 449 -75.21 3.94 -37.03
CA PRO A 449 -75.46 2.78 -37.95
C PRO A 449 -76.14 3.23 -39.29
N PRO A 450 -76.98 2.47 -40.06
CA PRO A 450 -77.40 1.05 -40.07
C PRO A 450 -77.40 0.38 -41.48
N ILE A 451 -77.82 -0.90 -41.56
CA ILE A 451 -78.84 -1.49 -42.49
C ILE A 451 -78.52 -2.96 -42.86
N SER A 452 -79.63 -3.69 -42.94
CA SER A 452 -79.96 -5.10 -43.07
C SER A 452 -79.43 -5.93 -44.23
N SER A 453 -79.31 -7.23 -43.96
CA SER A 453 -79.84 -8.34 -44.79
C SER A 453 -80.12 -9.50 -43.82
N GLU A 454 -81.37 -9.64 -43.36
CA GLU A 454 -82.30 -10.69 -43.81
C GLU A 454 -81.80 -12.12 -43.60
N ASP A 455 -82.43 -12.76 -42.61
CA ASP A 455 -82.98 -14.12 -42.62
C ASP A 455 -82.14 -15.30 -43.13
N LEU A 456 -81.82 -16.19 -42.19
CA LEU A 456 -81.96 -17.65 -42.24
C LEU A 456 -81.44 -18.18 -40.88
N ALA A 457 -82.24 -18.21 -39.83
CA ALA A 457 -83.26 -19.22 -39.53
C ALA A 457 -82.70 -20.65 -39.40
N VAL A 458 -82.87 -21.19 -38.19
CA VAL A 458 -83.13 -22.61 -37.86
C VAL A 458 -81.92 -23.51 -37.58
N ASP A 459 -81.68 -23.67 -36.26
CA ASP A 459 -81.79 -24.94 -35.51
C ASP A 459 -80.79 -26.08 -35.78
N GLY A 460 -80.22 -26.61 -34.70
CA GLY A 460 -79.24 -27.69 -34.79
C GLY A 460 -78.53 -28.01 -33.47
N GLN A 461 -79.32 -28.43 -32.49
CA GLN A 461 -78.92 -29.02 -31.22
C GLN A 461 -77.93 -30.20 -31.40
N ALA A 462 -76.89 -30.28 -30.57
CA ALA A 462 -76.12 -31.50 -30.26
C ALA A 462 -77.06 -32.56 -29.59
N PRO A 463 -76.70 -33.85 -29.35
CA PRO A 463 -75.36 -34.46 -29.33
C PRO A 463 -75.26 -35.90 -29.91
N ASP A 464 -74.03 -36.41 -30.05
CA ASP A 464 -73.51 -37.66 -29.45
C ASP A 464 -71.99 -37.79 -29.70
#